data_AF-A0A7L4LCP0-F1
#
_entry.id   AF-A0A7L4LCP0-F1
#
_cell.length_a   1.000
_cell.length_b   1.000
_cell.length_c   1.000
_cell.angle_alpha   90.00
_cell.angle_beta   90.00
_cell.angle_gamma   90.00
#
_symmetry.space_group_name_H-M   'P 1'
#
loop_
_entity.id
_entity.type
_entity.pdbx_description
1 polymer ?
#
loop_
_entity_poly.entity_id
_entity_poly.type
_entity_poly.pdbx_seq_one_letter_code
_entity_poly.pdbx_strand_id
1 'polypeptide(L)'
;RRRRDPTVTASPPPRYPYERIDGRVRGNLRQAAIDRFSRPDSDRFVFLLCTRAGGLGINLTAADTCIIFDSDWNPQNDLQAQARCHRIGQSKAVKVYRLITRNSYEREMFDKASLKLGLDKAVLQS
;
A
#
# COMPACT_ATOMS: atom_id res chain seq x y z
N ARG A 1 -32.22 -13.74 29.15
CA ARG A 1 -32.96 -14.40 28.05
C ARG A 1 -32.92 -13.49 26.81
N ARG A 2 -31.87 -13.57 25.99
CA ARG A 2 -31.85 -13.03 24.61
C ARG A 2 -31.39 -14.17 23.71
N ARG A 3 -32.27 -14.61 22.82
CA ARG A 3 -32.04 -15.70 21.88
C ARG A 3 -30.90 -15.29 20.93
N ARG A 4 -29.88 -16.14 20.79
CA ARG A 4 -28.90 -16.04 19.70
C ARG A 4 -29.57 -16.67 18.47
N ASP A 5 -29.75 -15.90 17.40
CA ASP A 5 -30.15 -16.45 16.11
C ASP A 5 -28.99 -17.27 15.52
N PRO A 6 -29.21 -18.55 15.16
CA PRO A 6 -28.15 -19.41 14.64
C PRO A 6 -28.31 -19.62 13.13
N THR A 7 -28.38 -18.58 12.28
CA THR A 7 -28.31 -18.78 10.81
C THR A 7 -27.94 -17.51 10.04
N VAL A 8 -26.67 -17.10 10.10
CA VAL A 8 -26.04 -16.37 8.98
C VAL A 8 -24.78 -17.14 8.62
N THR A 9 -24.92 -18.13 7.75
CA THR A 9 -23.80 -18.71 7.02
C THR A 9 -23.28 -17.65 6.06
N ALA A 10 -22.37 -16.81 6.54
CA ALA A 10 -21.64 -15.89 5.68
C ALA A 10 -20.96 -16.72 4.59
N SER A 11 -21.32 -16.48 3.32
CA SER A 11 -20.55 -16.96 2.17
C SER A 11 -19.07 -16.67 2.45
N PRO A 12 -18.14 -17.62 2.19
CA PRO A 12 -16.73 -17.29 2.28
C PRO A 12 -16.47 -16.06 1.41
N PRO A 13 -15.66 -15.10 1.90
CA PRO A 13 -15.38 -13.89 1.14
C PRO A 13 -14.77 -14.29 -0.21
N PRO A 14 -15.06 -13.54 -1.28
CA PRO A 14 -14.47 -13.79 -2.59
C PRO A 14 -12.94 -13.85 -2.47
N ARG A 15 -12.35 -14.95 -2.97
CA ARG A 15 -10.88 -15.08 -3.04
C ARG A 15 -10.37 -14.24 -4.20
N TYR A 16 -9.87 -13.06 -3.89
CA TYR A 16 -9.16 -12.25 -4.88
C TYR A 16 -7.76 -12.83 -5.14
N PRO A 17 -7.37 -13.11 -6.39
CA PRO A 17 -6.01 -13.48 -6.72
C PRO A 17 -5.06 -12.33 -6.37
N TYR A 18 -3.99 -12.64 -5.64
CA TYR A 18 -3.04 -11.63 -5.17
C TYR A 18 -1.59 -12.08 -5.35
N GLU A 19 -0.68 -11.12 -5.41
CA GLU A 19 0.76 -11.32 -5.28
C GLU A 19 1.25 -10.70 -3.98
N ARG A 20 2.34 -11.20 -3.41
CA ARG A 20 2.90 -10.69 -2.15
C ARG A 20 4.41 -10.65 -2.21
N ILE A 21 4.99 -9.52 -1.83
CA ILE A 21 6.42 -9.39 -1.55
C ILE A 21 6.63 -8.97 -0.10
N ASP A 22 7.48 -9.72 0.59
CA ASP A 22 7.99 -9.38 1.91
C ASP A 22 9.52 -9.49 1.97
N GLY A 23 10.09 -9.18 3.13
CA GLY A 23 11.54 -9.20 3.36
C GLY A 23 12.18 -10.59 3.23
N ARG A 24 11.41 -11.68 3.25
CA ARG A 24 11.91 -13.07 3.17
C ARG A 24 11.93 -13.60 1.73
N VAL A 25 11.24 -12.93 0.80
CA VAL A 25 11.22 -13.32 -0.62
C VAL A 25 12.60 -13.09 -1.25
N ARG A 26 13.16 -14.10 -1.92
CA ARG A 26 14.43 -14.00 -2.65
C ARG A 26 14.29 -13.08 -3.88
N GLY A 27 15.37 -12.41 -4.27
CA GLY A 27 15.38 -11.43 -5.37
C GLY A 27 14.69 -11.92 -6.66
N ASN A 28 15.03 -13.12 -7.13
CA ASN A 28 14.47 -13.69 -8.37
C ASN A 28 12.94 -13.88 -8.29
N LEU A 29 12.43 -14.28 -7.12
CA LEU A 29 10.98 -14.47 -6.90
C LEU A 29 10.25 -13.13 -6.82
N ARG A 30 10.92 -12.05 -6.39
CA ARG A 30 10.35 -10.70 -6.39
C ARG A 30 10.10 -10.22 -7.81
N GLN A 31 11.09 -10.33 -8.68
CA GLN A 31 10.95 -9.91 -10.07
C GLN A 31 9.84 -10.71 -10.76
N ALA A 32 9.83 -12.04 -10.58
CA ALA A 32 8.77 -12.88 -11.14
C ALA A 32 7.36 -12.50 -10.65
N ALA A 33 7.20 -12.06 -9.38
CA ALA A 33 5.92 -11.57 -8.86
C ALA A 33 5.52 -10.23 -9.48
N ILE A 34 6.47 -9.30 -9.63
CA ILE A 34 6.26 -8.00 -10.27
C ILE A 34 5.84 -8.21 -11.73
N ASP A 35 6.52 -9.09 -12.45
CA ASP A 35 6.23 -9.37 -13.86
C ASP A 35 4.84 -9.98 -14.01
N ARG A 36 4.46 -10.95 -13.15
CA ARG A 36 3.11 -11.55 -13.16
C ARG A 36 2.01 -10.53 -12.92
N PHE A 37 2.22 -9.55 -12.03
CA PHE A 37 1.26 -8.49 -11.77
C PHE A 37 1.23 -7.43 -12.88
N SER A 38 2.38 -7.13 -13.48
CA SER A 38 2.52 -6.08 -14.50
C SER A 38 2.07 -6.53 -15.89
N ARG A 39 1.73 -7.81 -16.05
CA ARG A 39 1.22 -8.37 -17.29
C ARG A 39 -0.13 -7.74 -17.69
N PRO A 40 -0.34 -7.38 -18.96
CA PRO A 40 -1.63 -6.83 -19.42
C PRO A 40 -2.82 -7.79 -19.20
N ASP A 41 -2.55 -9.09 -19.21
CA ASP A 41 -3.51 -10.19 -19.00
C ASP A 41 -3.48 -10.74 -17.56
N SER A 42 -2.94 -9.98 -16.60
CA SER A 42 -2.86 -10.44 -15.21
C SER A 42 -4.24 -10.63 -14.59
N ASP A 43 -4.46 -11.79 -13.97
CA ASP A 43 -5.65 -12.09 -13.16
C ASP A 43 -5.54 -11.56 -11.72
N ARG A 44 -4.40 -10.94 -11.38
CA ARG A 44 -4.07 -10.50 -10.02
C ARG A 44 -4.67 -9.14 -9.74
N PHE A 45 -5.63 -9.12 -8.83
CA PHE A 45 -6.31 -7.90 -8.41
C PHE A 45 -5.49 -7.10 -7.38
N VAL A 46 -4.79 -7.79 -6.47
CA VAL A 46 -4.09 -7.16 -5.34
C VAL A 46 -2.60 -7.50 -5.34
N PHE A 47 -1.77 -6.50 -5.08
CA PHE A 47 -0.36 -6.69 -4.76
C PHE A 47 -0.08 -6.26 -3.32
N LEU A 48 0.29 -7.20 -2.47
CA LEU A 48 0.61 -6.94 -1.07
C LEU A 48 2.10 -6.66 -0.90
N LEU A 49 2.40 -5.48 -0.38
CA LEU A 49 3.77 -5.03 -0.07
C LEU A 49 3.88 -4.73 1.41
N CYS A 50 5.01 -5.07 2.02
CA CYS A 50 5.39 -4.41 3.26
C CYS A 50 6.08 -3.07 2.93
N THR A 51 5.82 -2.04 3.73
CA THR A 51 6.34 -0.67 3.55
C THR A 51 7.87 -0.66 3.40
N ARG A 52 8.56 -1.54 4.15
CA ARG A 52 10.02 -1.72 4.06
C ARG A 52 10.50 -2.40 2.77
N ALA A 53 9.71 -3.29 2.16
CA ALA A 53 10.04 -3.86 0.84
C ALA A 53 9.77 -2.86 -0.29
N GLY A 54 8.88 -1.88 -0.09
CA GLY A 54 8.61 -0.80 -1.06
C GLY A 54 9.79 0.15 -1.29
N GLY A 55 10.73 0.25 -0.36
CA GLY A 55 11.95 1.07 -0.48
C GLY A 55 13.01 0.51 -1.43
N LEU A 56 12.82 -0.69 -1.99
CA LEU A 56 13.83 -1.42 -2.77
C LEU A 56 13.86 -1.09 -4.27
N GLY A 57 13.13 -0.07 -4.73
CA GLY A 57 13.25 0.35 -6.14
C GLY A 57 12.33 -0.37 -7.14
N ILE A 58 11.24 -0.99 -6.69
CA ILE A 58 10.32 -1.73 -7.59
C ILE A 58 9.48 -0.80 -8.49
N ASN A 59 9.02 -1.30 -9.64
CA ASN A 59 8.15 -0.57 -10.56
C ASN A 59 6.78 -1.25 -10.63
N LEU A 60 5.71 -0.52 -10.30
CA LEU A 60 4.35 -1.05 -10.26
C LEU A 60 3.39 -0.12 -11.03
N THR A 61 3.77 0.28 -12.24
CA THR A 61 2.95 1.10 -13.14
C THR A 61 1.67 0.42 -13.62
N ALA A 62 1.49 -0.88 -13.37
CA ALA A 62 0.21 -1.54 -13.65
C ALA A 62 -0.88 -1.18 -12.63
N ALA A 63 -0.50 -0.78 -11.40
CA ALA A 63 -1.44 -0.40 -10.35
C ALA A 63 -1.80 1.09 -10.44
N ASP A 64 -3.09 1.38 -10.51
CA ASP A 64 -3.66 2.73 -10.44
C ASP A 64 -4.07 3.12 -9.01
N THR A 65 -4.28 2.16 -8.11
CA THR A 65 -4.70 2.43 -6.73
C THR A 65 -3.66 1.96 -5.72
N CYS A 66 -3.24 2.86 -4.84
CA CYS A 66 -2.33 2.57 -3.73
C CYS A 66 -3.08 2.74 -2.41
N ILE A 67 -3.05 1.71 -1.56
CA ILE A 67 -3.66 1.75 -0.22
C ILE A 67 -2.56 1.61 0.82
N ILE A 68 -2.40 2.64 1.64
CA ILE A 68 -1.52 2.64 2.81
C ILE A 68 -2.38 2.17 3.99
N PHE A 69 -2.17 0.92 4.40
CA PHE A 69 -2.90 0.30 5.50
C PHE A 69 -2.41 0.83 6.85
N ASP A 70 -1.10 0.73 7.10
CA ASP A 70 -0.44 1.28 8.28
C ASP A 70 0.51 2.41 7.84
N SER A 71 0.40 3.57 8.48
CA SER A 71 1.32 4.68 8.19
C SER A 71 2.65 4.47 8.90
N ASP A 72 3.76 4.74 8.22
CA ASP A 72 5.07 4.70 8.85
C ASP A 72 5.31 5.99 9.68
N TRP A 73 6.16 5.90 10.68
CA TRP A 73 6.66 7.06 11.44
C TRP A 73 7.47 8.01 10.56
N ASN A 74 8.14 7.46 9.54
CA ASN A 74 8.85 8.26 8.55
C ASN A 74 7.97 8.47 7.30
N PRO A 75 7.45 9.69 7.07
CA PRO A 75 6.57 9.95 5.93
C PRO A 75 7.26 9.75 4.57
N GLN A 76 8.59 9.82 4.52
CA GLN A 76 9.35 9.59 3.29
C GLN A 76 9.20 8.15 2.79
N ASN A 77 9.01 7.19 3.69
CA ASN A 77 8.79 5.79 3.31
C ASN A 77 7.45 5.63 2.59
N ASP A 78 6.41 6.29 3.09
CA ASP A 78 5.08 6.30 2.47
C ASP A 78 5.10 7.01 1.11
N LEU A 79 5.82 8.14 1.00
CA LEU A 79 5.98 8.86 -0.25
C LEU A 79 6.71 8.00 -1.29
N GLN A 80 7.76 7.28 -0.87
CA GLN A 80 8.46 6.35 -1.74
C GLN A 80 7.58 5.19 -2.18
N ALA A 81 6.70 4.67 -1.30
CA ALA A 81 5.75 3.61 -1.66
C ALA A 81 4.76 4.09 -2.73
N GLN A 82 4.23 5.32 -2.60
CA GLN A 82 3.34 5.92 -3.60
C GLN A 82 4.04 6.12 -4.95
N ALA A 83 5.30 6.57 -4.94
CA ALA A 83 6.11 6.78 -6.13
C ALA A 83 6.42 5.49 -6.94
N ARG A 84 6.06 4.31 -6.41
CA ARG A 84 6.14 3.04 -7.16
C ARG A 84 5.02 2.87 -8.17
N CYS A 85 3.84 3.39 -7.84
CA CYS A 85 2.66 3.40 -8.71
C CYS A 85 2.59 4.70 -9.52
N HIS A 86 2.92 5.83 -8.87
CA HIS A 86 3.00 7.15 -9.50
C HIS A 86 4.38 7.37 -10.12
N ARG A 87 4.63 6.69 -11.24
CA ARG A 87 5.90 6.72 -11.97
C ARG A 87 5.69 6.97 -13.47
N ILE A 88 6.73 7.50 -14.13
CA ILE A 88 6.79 7.64 -15.59
C ILE A 88 6.52 6.26 -16.23
N GLY A 89 5.52 6.19 -17.11
CA GLY A 89 5.02 4.94 -17.71
C GLY A 89 3.63 4.52 -17.23
N GLN A 90 3.10 5.17 -16.19
CA GLN A 90 1.69 5.03 -15.80
C GLN A 90 0.79 5.86 -16.73
N SER A 91 -0.26 5.23 -17.27
CA SER A 91 -1.25 5.89 -18.15
C SER A 91 -2.54 6.26 -17.41
N LYS A 92 -2.79 5.66 -16.25
CA LYS A 92 -4.00 5.87 -15.44
C LYS A 92 -3.77 6.85 -14.29
N ALA A 93 -4.81 7.56 -13.88
CA ALA A 93 -4.75 8.45 -12.73
C ALA A 93 -4.54 7.64 -11.43
N VAL A 94 -3.44 7.90 -10.73
CA VAL A 94 -3.10 7.16 -9.51
C VAL A 94 -3.87 7.71 -8.31
N LYS A 95 -4.64 6.87 -7.63
CA LYS A 95 -5.36 7.20 -6.40
C LYS A 95 -4.64 6.62 -5.19
N VAL A 96 -4.37 7.45 -4.20
CA VAL A 96 -3.75 7.04 -2.94
C VAL A 96 -4.74 7.17 -1.81
N TYR A 97 -5.02 6.07 -1.12
CA TYR A 97 -5.86 6.03 0.08
C TYR A 97 -5.01 5.66 1.29
N ARG A 98 -5.02 6.50 2.32
CA ARG A 98 -4.41 6.19 3.62
C ARG A 98 -5.52 5.90 4.61
N LEU A 99 -5.48 4.71 5.20
CA LEU A 99 -6.40 4.32 6.25
C LEU A 99 -5.87 4.83 7.60
N ILE A 100 -6.73 5.47 8.37
CA ILE A 100 -6.39 5.99 9.70
C ILE A 100 -7.55 5.66 10.62
N THR A 101 -7.28 4.97 11.73
CA THR A 101 -8.32 4.66 12.72
C THR A 101 -8.68 5.91 13.51
N ARG A 102 -9.98 6.15 13.69
CA ARG A 102 -10.46 7.29 14.49
C ARG A 102 -10.20 7.03 15.98
N ASN A 103 -9.78 8.07 16.70
CA ASN A 103 -9.47 8.03 18.14
C ASN A 103 -8.35 7.03 18.52
N SER A 104 -7.44 6.74 17.60
CA SER A 104 -6.24 5.95 17.89
C SER A 104 -4.99 6.82 17.90
N TYR A 105 -3.92 6.26 18.47
CA TYR A 105 -2.58 6.83 18.42
C TYR A 105 -2.08 7.11 16.99
N GLU A 106 -2.61 6.39 15.99
CA GLU A 106 -2.23 6.56 14.58
C GLU A 106 -2.50 7.98 14.08
N ARG A 107 -3.55 8.64 14.60
CA ARG A 107 -3.85 10.03 14.21
C ARG A 107 -2.80 10.99 14.75
N GLU A 108 -2.42 10.87 16.02
CA GLU A 108 -1.41 11.73 16.62
C GLU A 108 -0.04 11.53 15.94
N MET A 109 0.30 10.28 15.63
CA MET A 109 1.51 9.94 14.88
C MET A 109 1.49 10.55 13.47
N PHE A 110 0.35 10.47 12.77
CA PHE A 110 0.19 11.08 11.45
C PHE A 110 0.34 12.60 11.48
N ASP A 111 -0.22 13.27 12.49
CA ASP A 111 -0.10 14.72 12.65
C ASP A 111 1.37 15.13 12.89
N LYS A 112 2.11 14.38 13.71
CA LYS A 112 3.56 14.59 13.94
C LYS A 112 4.40 14.34 12.68
N ALA A 113 4.12 13.26 11.96
CA ALA A 113 4.80 12.96 10.69
C ALA A 113 4.52 14.02 9.63
N SER A 114 3.30 14.54 9.56
CA SER A 114 2.91 15.62 8.66
C SER A 114 3.60 16.94 8.99
N LEU A 115 3.76 17.26 10.28
CA LEU A 115 4.53 18.43 10.70
C LEU A 115 5.99 18.32 10.27
N LYS A 116 6.60 17.13 10.41
CA LYS A 116 7.97 16.87 9.96
C LYS A 116 8.13 17.06 8.45
N LEU A 117 7.18 16.58 7.65
CA LEU A 117 7.10 16.82 6.20
C LEU A 117 6.98 18.31 5.85
N GLY A 118 6.11 19.02 6.56
CA GLY A 118 5.88 20.45 6.34
C GLY A 118 7.12 21.29 6.62
N LEU A 119 7.85 20.94 7.69
CA LEU A 119 9.10 21.59 8.04
C LEU A 119 10.19 21.34 6.99
N ASP A 120 10.31 20.11 6.50
CA ASP A 120 11.27 19.73 5.45
C ASP A 120 11.02 20.53 4.16
N LYS A 121 9.74 20.68 3.77
CA LYS A 121 9.34 21.53 2.65
C LYS A 121 9.72 22.99 2.85
N ALA A 122 9.54 23.54 4.06
CA ALA A 122 9.83 24.93 4.36
C ALA A 122 11.34 25.23 4.35
N VAL A 123 12.18 24.29 4.76
CA VAL A 123 13.65 24.43 4.80
C VAL A 123 14.30 24.15 3.45
N LEU A 124 13.75 23.23 2.64
CA LEU A 124 14.29 22.90 1.32
C LEU A 124 13.81 23.83 0.20
N GLN A 125 12.74 24.60 0.41
CA GLN A 125 12.23 25.59 -0.56
C GLN A 125 12.59 27.04 -0.22
N SER A 126 13.46 27.28 0.77
CA SER A 126 14.03 28.60 1.10
C SER A 126 15.39 28.84 0.43
#